data_AF-A0A5E6NRB8-F1
#
_entry.id   AF-A0A5E6NRB8-F1
#
_cell.length_a   1.000
_cell.length_b   1.000
_cell.length_c   1.000
_cell.angle_alpha   90.00
_cell.angle_beta   90.00
_cell.angle_gamma   90.00
#
_symmetry.space_group_name_H-M   'P 1'
#
loop_
_entity.id
_entity.type
_entity.pdbx_description
1 polymer ?
#
loop_
_entity_poly.entity_id
_entity_poly.type
_entity_poly.pdbx_seq_one_letter_code
_entity_poly.pdbx_strand_id
1 'polypeptide(L)'
;MTPMNEDLAVLRKHFPQCFVKDGDFDFEKFKQQLTTSEVDFYRESYGMDWLGKSYARLLACDEATTLLREEASWNGKVENVNSQNLLLKGDNLEVLKHLVSCVL
;
A
#
# COMPACT_ATOMS: atom_id res chain seq x y z
N MET A 1 4.05 -18.95 1.34
CA MET A 1 3.56 -18.23 0.14
C MET A 1 4.20 -16.86 0.20
N THR A 2 5.14 -16.57 -0.70
CA THR A 2 5.78 -15.25 -0.78
C THR A 2 4.70 -14.22 -1.13
N PRO A 3 4.60 -13.08 -0.42
CA PRO A 3 3.65 -12.05 -0.80
C PRO A 3 3.91 -11.68 -2.25
N MET A 4 2.87 -11.74 -3.07
CA MET A 4 2.90 -11.32 -4.46
C MET A 4 3.24 -9.83 -4.42
N ASN A 5 4.50 -9.49 -4.68
CA ASN A 5 4.99 -8.13 -4.50
C ASN A 5 4.35 -7.27 -5.59
N GLU A 6 3.27 -6.56 -5.27
CA GLU A 6 2.51 -5.72 -6.21
C GLU A 6 3.44 -4.73 -6.93
N ASP A 7 4.50 -4.30 -6.25
CA ASP A 7 5.56 -3.46 -6.83
C ASP A 7 6.21 -4.11 -8.06
N LEU A 8 6.47 -5.43 -8.03
CA LEU A 8 7.01 -6.15 -9.19
C LEU A 8 5.99 -6.23 -10.33
N ALA A 9 4.69 -6.34 -10.02
CA ALA A 9 3.64 -6.32 -11.03
C ALA A 9 3.52 -4.94 -11.69
N VAL A 10 3.58 -3.87 -10.90
CA VAL A 10 3.62 -2.47 -11.38
C VAL A 10 4.86 -2.24 -12.25
N LEU A 11 6.04 -2.68 -11.80
CA LEU A 11 7.28 -2.57 -12.57
C LEU A 11 7.19 -3.35 -13.89
N ARG A 12 6.62 -4.57 -13.91
CA ARG A 12 6.40 -5.33 -15.15
C ARG A 12 5.44 -4.63 -16.11
N LYS A 13 4.37 -4.02 -15.58
CA LYS A 13 3.36 -3.31 -16.38
C LYS A 13 3.92 -2.04 -17.04
N HIS A 14 4.71 -1.26 -16.29
CA HIS A 14 5.19 0.05 -16.75
C HIS A 14 6.60 0.02 -17.36
N PHE A 15 7.43 -0.96 -16.98
CA PHE A 15 8.81 -1.11 -17.46
C PHE A 15 9.11 -2.53 -17.96
N PRO A 16 8.32 -3.09 -18.88
CA PRO A 16 8.50 -4.47 -19.37
C PRO A 16 9.88 -4.71 -19.99
N GLN A 17 10.48 -3.69 -20.60
CA GLN A 17 11.81 -3.73 -21.19
C GLN A 17 12.93 -4.00 -20.17
N CYS A 18 12.69 -3.78 -18.88
CA CYS A 18 13.66 -4.02 -17.81
C CYS A 18 13.59 -5.45 -17.27
N PHE A 19 12.81 -6.34 -17.89
CA PHE A 19 12.79 -7.77 -17.53
C PHE A 19 13.53 -8.58 -18.59
N VAL A 20 14.39 -9.50 -18.15
CA VAL A 20 15.07 -10.45 -19.04
C VAL A 20 14.11 -11.56 -19.48
N LYS A 21 14.49 -12.31 -20.52
CA LYS A 21 13.66 -13.39 -21.09
C LYS A 21 13.29 -14.47 -20.07
N ASP A 22 14.12 -14.66 -19.04
CA ASP A 22 13.87 -15.61 -17.95
C ASP A 22 12.97 -15.04 -16.83
N GLY A 23 12.55 -13.78 -16.94
CA GLY A 23 11.59 -13.13 -16.03
C GLY A 23 12.22 -12.37 -14.87
N ASP A 24 13.54 -12.40 -14.72
CA ASP A 24 14.25 -11.60 -13.71
C ASP A 24 14.27 -10.11 -14.06
N PHE A 25 14.33 -9.26 -13.02
CA PHE A 25 14.38 -7.82 -13.16
C PHE A 25 15.81 -7.32 -13.33
N ASP A 26 16.11 -6.69 -14.46
CA ASP A 26 17.39 -6.07 -14.77
C ASP A 26 17.42 -4.63 -14.23
N PHE A 27 18.00 -4.49 -13.04
CA PHE A 27 18.11 -3.20 -12.35
C PHE A 27 19.04 -2.21 -13.07
N GLU A 28 20.06 -2.68 -13.78
CA GLU A 28 20.99 -1.78 -14.49
C GLU A 28 20.31 -1.16 -15.72
N LYS A 29 19.51 -1.94 -16.45
CA LYS A 29 18.69 -1.42 -17.55
C LYS A 29 17.64 -0.42 -17.07
N PHE A 30 17.05 -0.67 -15.90
CA PHE A 30 16.11 0.27 -15.26
C PHE A 30 16.79 1.61 -14.90
N LYS A 31 17.99 1.56 -14.31
CA LYS A 31 18.77 2.78 -14.03
C LYS A 31 19.08 3.57 -15.29
N GLN A 32 19.59 2.91 -16.33
CA GLN A 32 19.94 3.57 -17.60
C GLN A 32 18.75 4.31 -18.20
N GLN A 33 17.56 3.72 -18.11
CA GLN A 33 16.34 4.35 -18.61
C GLN A 33 15.98 5.61 -17.82
N LEU A 34 16.16 5.60 -16.49
CA LEU A 34 15.92 6.75 -15.61
C LEU A 34 17.02 7.82 -15.66
N THR A 35 18.26 7.46 -16.03
CA THR A 35 19.37 8.42 -16.18
C THR A 35 19.09 9.45 -17.27
N THR A 36 18.29 9.11 -18.29
CA THR A 36 17.80 10.06 -19.30
C THR A 36 16.92 11.17 -18.70
N SER A 37 16.40 10.97 -17.48
CA SER A 37 15.41 11.82 -16.81
C SER A 37 15.98 12.63 -15.64
N GLU A 38 17.29 12.83 -15.57
CA GLU A 38 17.97 13.59 -14.49
C GLU A 38 17.70 13.03 -13.07
N VAL A 39 17.47 11.72 -12.95
CA VAL A 39 17.28 11.07 -11.65
C VAL A 39 18.65 10.76 -11.04
N ASP A 40 19.01 11.50 -9.99
CA ASP A 40 20.23 11.23 -9.20
C ASP A 40 19.96 10.07 -8.23
N PHE A 41 20.64 8.95 -8.44
CA PHE A 41 20.54 7.78 -7.56
C PHE A 41 21.40 7.98 -6.31
N TYR A 42 20.91 8.78 -5.37
CA TYR A 42 21.55 8.90 -4.06
C TYR A 42 21.22 7.67 -3.20
N ARG A 43 22.25 6.97 -2.73
CA ARG A 43 22.10 5.99 -1.65
C ARG A 43 21.96 6.75 -0.34
N GLU A 44 20.73 7.13 0.02
CA GLU A 44 20.40 7.41 1.42
C GLU A 44 20.66 6.11 2.19
N SER A 45 21.87 6.03 2.76
CA SER A 45 22.40 4.81 3.38
C SER A 45 21.88 4.63 4.81
N TYR A 46 21.03 5.55 5.28
CA TYR A 46 20.52 5.57 6.64
C TYR A 46 19.07 5.08 6.67
N GLY A 47 18.90 3.78 6.45
CA GLY A 47 17.66 3.10 6.75
C GLY A 47 17.67 2.63 8.20
N MET A 48 16.64 2.96 8.98
CA MET A 48 16.44 2.33 10.28
C MET A 48 15.94 0.90 10.04
N ASP A 49 16.71 -0.10 10.44
CA ASP A 49 16.26 -1.49 10.48
C ASP A 49 15.95 -1.91 11.92
N TRP A 50 14.77 -2.50 12.10
CA TRP A 50 14.31 -3.01 13.38
C TRP A 50 13.67 -4.39 13.18
N LEU A 51 13.68 -5.20 14.24
CA LEU A 51 13.04 -6.51 14.23
C LEU A 51 11.53 -6.33 13.98
N GLY A 52 11.01 -7.00 12.94
CA GLY A 52 9.60 -6.92 12.57
C GLY A 52 9.25 -5.87 11.49
N LYS A 53 10.23 -5.15 10.93
CA LYS A 53 10.01 -4.19 9.83
C LYS A 53 9.32 -4.81 8.61
N SER A 54 9.72 -6.01 8.21
CA SER A 54 9.09 -6.75 7.11
C SER A 54 7.66 -7.19 7.43
N TYR A 55 7.40 -7.58 8.68
CA TYR A 55 6.07 -7.97 9.14
C TYR A 55 5.12 -6.76 9.20
N ALA A 56 5.60 -5.60 9.66
CA ALA A 56 4.82 -4.37 9.65
C ALA A 56 4.41 -3.95 8.23
N ARG A 57 5.31 -4.11 7.25
CA ARG A 57 4.99 -3.89 5.83
C ARG A 57 3.90 -4.86 5.34
N LEU A 58 4.03 -6.14 5.68
CA LEU A 58 3.03 -7.14 5.32
C LEU A 58 1.64 -6.78 5.87
N LEU A 59 1.55 -6.43 7.16
CA LEU A 59 0.28 -6.05 7.80
C LEU A 59 -0.37 -4.80 7.19
N ALA A 60 0.44 -3.86 6.69
CA ALA A 60 -0.05 -2.66 6.03
C ALA A 60 -0.62 -2.94 4.63
N CYS A 61 -0.09 -3.94 3.92
CA CYS A 61 -0.54 -4.35 2.59
C CYS A 61 -1.65 -5.42 2.62
N ASP A 62 -1.85 -6.07 3.76
CA ASP A 62 -2.84 -7.13 3.90
C ASP A 62 -4.27 -6.60 3.83
N GLU A 63 -5.17 -7.38 3.23
CA GLU A 63 -6.57 -6.99 3.08
C GLU A 63 -7.26 -6.85 4.44
N ALA A 64 -8.40 -6.15 4.46
CA ALA A 64 -9.22 -6.06 5.66
C ALA A 64 -9.92 -7.42 5.90
N THR A 65 -9.85 -7.91 7.13
CA THR A 65 -10.40 -9.24 7.50
C THR A 65 -11.77 -9.14 8.17
N THR A 66 -12.20 -7.92 8.45
CA THR A 66 -13.41 -7.58 9.21
C THR A 66 -14.49 -6.97 8.31
N LEU A 67 -15.65 -6.61 8.86
CA LEU A 67 -16.73 -5.94 8.13
C LEU A 67 -17.17 -4.67 8.88
N LEU A 68 -17.60 -3.65 8.12
CA LEU A 68 -18.20 -2.45 8.69
C LEU A 68 -19.71 -2.63 8.93
N ARG A 69 -20.19 -2.10 10.04
CA ARG A 69 -21.62 -2.05 10.39
C ARG A 69 -21.97 -0.67 10.93
N GLU A 70 -23.11 -0.14 10.49
CA GLU A 70 -23.67 1.10 11.01
C GLU A 70 -24.33 0.92 12.39
N GLU A 71 -24.31 1.99 13.19
CA GLU A 71 -25.07 2.08 14.43
C GLU A 71 -26.34 2.90 14.13
N ALA A 72 -27.38 2.20 13.66
CA ALA A 72 -28.61 2.83 13.18
C ALA A 72 -29.35 3.62 14.28
N SER A 73 -29.24 3.22 15.55
CA SER A 73 -29.95 3.87 16.66
C SER A 73 -29.33 5.23 17.02
N TRP A 74 -28.01 5.34 16.91
CA TRP A 74 -27.23 6.54 17.14
C TRP A 74 -27.26 7.46 15.94
N ASN A 75 -27.10 6.89 14.73
CA ASN A 75 -27.09 7.65 13.48
C ASN A 75 -28.50 8.18 13.13
N GLY A 76 -29.56 7.52 13.59
CA GLY A 76 -30.95 7.95 13.38
C GLY A 76 -31.42 9.10 14.27
N LYS A 77 -30.60 9.57 15.22
CA LYS A 77 -30.96 10.72 16.08
C LYS A 77 -30.97 12.01 15.27
N VAL A 78 -31.92 12.91 15.56
CA VAL A 78 -32.12 14.16 14.80
C VAL A 78 -30.84 14.99 14.70
N GLU A 79 -30.05 15.02 15.78
CA GLU A 79 -28.76 15.71 15.84
C GLU A 79 -27.66 15.08 14.96
N ASN A 80 -27.76 13.78 14.64
CA ASN A 80 -26.70 13.01 13.99
C ASN A 80 -27.00 12.69 12.52
N VAL A 81 -28.27 12.70 12.10
CA VAL A 81 -28.71 12.32 10.73
C VAL A 81 -27.99 13.12 9.64
N ASN A 82 -27.70 14.40 9.88
CA ASN A 82 -27.03 15.29 8.93
C ASN A 82 -25.57 15.62 9.32
N SER A 83 -25.01 14.94 10.32
CA SER A 83 -23.63 15.16 10.76
C SER A 83 -22.64 14.71 9.67
N GLN A 84 -21.58 15.50 9.46
CA GLN A 84 -20.44 15.13 8.61
C GLN A 84 -19.29 14.50 9.42
N ASN A 85 -19.41 14.45 10.75
CA ASN A 85 -18.40 13.88 11.63
C ASN A 85 -18.67 12.38 11.83
N LEU A 86 -17.65 11.55 11.59
CA LEU A 86 -17.71 10.10 11.74
C LEU A 86 -16.96 9.64 12.98
N LEU A 87 -17.55 8.71 13.73
CA LEU A 87 -16.89 7.97 14.80
C LEU A 87 -16.91 6.49 14.43
N LEU A 88 -15.72 5.90 14.29
CA LEU A 88 -15.53 4.49 13.98
C LEU A 88 -14.92 3.80 15.20
N LYS A 89 -15.44 2.62 15.55
CA LYS A 89 -14.98 1.84 16.70
C LYS A 89 -14.41 0.51 16.23
N GLY A 90 -13.16 0.23 16.62
CA GLY A 90 -12.47 -1.00 16.26
C GLY A 90 -10.96 -0.86 16.41
N ASP A 91 -10.21 -1.80 15.84
CA ASP A 91 -8.78 -1.65 15.61
C ASP A 91 -8.56 -0.58 14.53
N ASN A 92 -7.73 0.41 14.83
CA ASN A 92 -7.46 1.52 13.92
C ASN A 92 -6.86 1.05 12.59
N LEU A 93 -6.03 0.01 12.58
CA LEU A 93 -5.42 -0.48 11.34
C LEU A 93 -6.48 -1.08 10.41
N GLU A 94 -7.38 -1.91 10.94
CA GLU A 94 -8.48 -2.50 10.17
C GLU A 94 -9.47 -1.44 9.68
N VAL A 95 -9.79 -0.46 10.53
CA VAL A 95 -10.64 0.66 10.12
C VAL A 95 -10.01 1.44 8.97
N LEU A 96 -8.71 1.74 9.05
CA LEU A 96 -8.00 2.44 7.98
C LEU A 96 -7.96 1.61 6.69
N LYS A 97 -7.76 0.28 6.77
CA LYS A 97 -7.82 -0.60 5.59
C LYS A 97 -9.19 -0.52 4.90
N HIS A 98 -10.28 -0.57 5.66
CA HIS A 98 -11.64 -0.44 5.11
C HIS A 98 -11.90 0.91 4.43
N LEU A 99 -11.35 2.00 4.99
CA LEU A 99 -11.49 3.33 4.41
C LEU A 99 -10.67 3.52 3.13
N VAL A 100 -9.59 2.74 2.98
CA VAL A 100 -8.63 2.87 1.87
C VAL A 100 -9.00 1.96 0.68
N SER A 101 -9.90 0.99 0.81
CA SER A 101 -10.24 0.04 -0.27
C SER A 101 -10.87 0.68 -1.51
N CYS A 102 -10.03 1.19 -2.41
CA CYS A 102 -9.97 0.94 -3.87
C CYS A 102 -9.19 2.06 -4.58
N VAL A 103 -7.86 1.91 -4.73
CA VAL A 103 -7.13 2.23 -5.98
C VAL A 103 -5.90 1.30 -6.06
N LEU A 104 -6.06 0.18 -6.76
CA LEU A 104 -5.07 -0.34 -7.71
C LEU A 104 -5.81 -0.88 -8.94
#